data_AF-A0A7I8LMP2-F1
#
_entry.id   AF-A0A7I8LMP2-F1
#
_cell.length_a   1.000
_cell.length_b   1.000
_cell.length_c   1.000
_cell.angle_alpha   90.00
_cell.angle_beta   90.00
_cell.angle_gamma   90.00
#
_symmetry.space_group_name_H-M   'P 1'
#
loop_
_entity.id
_entity.type
_entity.pdbx_description
1 polymer ?
#
loop_
_entity_poly.entity_id
_entity_poly.type
_entity_poly.pdbx_seq_one_letter_code
_entity_poly.pdbx_strand_id
1 'polypeptide(L)'
;MFLSTTSCQLSSPFLSIRNRWKSACAACAKVNPPLTDEISRDRPMFKFPLVQTKIVDFFRIQRCSMASEGESRLKQQRKKRTGPRIVAKRKRKLLPFNPSEDPARRMAQMASLGTALTATGAEFSDELIYAPGMAPRSTNRAALEREGMQTLNLCKRMMGRGECPPLMVVFDAQEGWVHVETDRSIRDLTIITEYAGDVDFLKNREDDDWDSIMTLMTAMDPAETLVICPDKRGNIARFINGINNHTPGRRSRISNASRDIRRGEGLYYDYNGYEQEYPTQHFL
;
A
#
# COMPACT_ATOMS: atom_id res chain seq x y z
N MET A 1 -20.69 -18.75 24.35
CA MET A 1 -21.93 -19.51 24.49
C MET A 1 -22.46 -19.76 23.08
N PHE A 2 -22.75 -21.01 22.77
CA PHE A 2 -23.15 -21.52 21.44
C PHE A 2 -24.43 -20.87 20.89
N LEU A 3 -24.59 -20.94 19.56
CA LEU A 3 -25.77 -21.42 18.79
C LEU A 3 -25.65 -20.85 17.35
N SER A 4 -25.50 -21.66 16.30
CA SER A 4 -26.44 -22.60 15.65
C SER A 4 -27.06 -21.97 14.39
N THR A 5 -26.85 -22.68 13.30
CA THR A 5 -27.43 -22.52 11.97
C THR A 5 -28.96 -22.51 11.97
N THR A 6 -29.55 -21.60 11.20
CA THR A 6 -30.84 -21.81 10.53
C THR A 6 -30.70 -21.38 9.08
N SER A 7 -30.96 -22.33 8.17
CA SER A 7 -31.07 -22.08 6.74
C SER A 7 -32.39 -21.38 6.45
N CYS A 8 -32.35 -20.25 5.75
CA CYS A 8 -33.48 -19.78 4.96
C CYS A 8 -33.10 -19.88 3.49
N GLN A 9 -33.74 -20.82 2.80
CA GLN A 9 -33.80 -20.85 1.34
C GLN A 9 -34.64 -19.64 0.88
N LEU A 10 -33.97 -18.61 0.36
CA LEU A 10 -34.61 -17.60 -0.48
C LEU A 10 -33.87 -17.57 -1.82
N SER A 11 -34.58 -17.97 -2.86
CA SER A 11 -34.18 -17.90 -4.27
C SER A 11 -33.53 -16.55 -4.57
N SER A 12 -32.22 -16.56 -4.77
CA SER A 12 -31.41 -15.36 -4.92
C SER A 12 -31.22 -15.01 -6.40
N PRO A 13 -31.42 -13.74 -6.82
CA PRO A 13 -31.12 -13.27 -8.18
C PRO A 13 -29.61 -13.25 -8.50
N PHE A 14 -28.76 -13.71 -7.57
CA PHE A 14 -27.29 -13.78 -7.65
C PHE A 14 -26.74 -14.63 -8.79
N LEU A 15 -27.50 -15.59 -9.36
CA LEU A 15 -27.00 -16.41 -10.47
C LEU A 15 -26.89 -15.64 -11.79
N SER A 16 -27.73 -14.61 -12.00
CA SER A 16 -27.76 -13.86 -13.26
C SER A 16 -26.55 -12.92 -13.39
N ILE A 17 -26.12 -12.32 -12.27
CA ILE A 17 -25.01 -11.35 -12.22
C ILE A 17 -23.66 -12.06 -12.35
N ARG A 18 -23.50 -13.22 -11.69
CA ARG A 18 -22.28 -14.04 -11.77
C ARG A 18 -21.98 -14.54 -13.20
N ASN A 19 -23.02 -14.73 -14.01
CA ASN A 19 -22.89 -15.16 -15.40
C ASN A 19 -22.58 -14.02 -16.37
N ARG A 20 -22.97 -12.77 -16.04
CA ARG A 20 -22.52 -11.57 -16.78
C ARG A 20 -21.03 -11.29 -16.55
N TRP A 21 -20.57 -11.42 -15.30
CA TRP A 21 -19.15 -11.30 -14.94
C TRP A 21 -18.26 -12.34 -15.64
N LYS A 22 -18.69 -13.61 -15.72
CA LYS A 22 -17.93 -14.64 -16.45
C LYS A 22 -17.83 -14.38 -17.95
N SER A 23 -18.86 -13.81 -18.58
CA SER A 23 -18.86 -13.58 -20.03
C SER A 23 -18.07 -12.34 -20.44
N ALA A 24 -18.01 -11.31 -19.59
CA ALA A 24 -17.16 -10.13 -19.81
C ALA A 24 -15.67 -10.45 -19.52
N CYS A 25 -15.37 -11.17 -18.42
CA CYS A 25 -13.99 -11.58 -18.11
C CYS A 25 -13.42 -12.60 -19.12
N ALA A 26 -14.23 -13.50 -19.67
CA ALA A 26 -13.76 -14.46 -20.68
C ALA A 26 -13.45 -13.81 -22.04
N ALA A 27 -14.02 -12.63 -22.31
CA ALA A 27 -13.68 -11.83 -23.48
C ALA A 27 -12.40 -11.00 -23.27
N CYS A 28 -12.14 -10.51 -22.05
CA CYS A 28 -10.86 -9.87 -21.68
C CYS A 28 -9.67 -10.83 -21.57
N ALA A 29 -9.90 -12.14 -21.36
CA ALA A 29 -8.83 -13.13 -21.28
C ALA A 29 -8.03 -13.33 -22.59
N LYS A 30 -8.35 -12.62 -23.68
CA LYS A 30 -7.66 -12.72 -24.97
C LYS A 30 -6.76 -11.55 -25.32
N VAL A 31 -6.75 -10.47 -24.55
CA VAL A 31 -5.85 -9.33 -24.77
C VAL A 31 -5.67 -8.68 -23.41
N ASN A 32 -4.49 -8.80 -22.81
CA ASN A 32 -3.82 -7.72 -22.06
C ASN A 32 -2.59 -8.28 -21.32
N PRO A 33 -1.38 -7.78 -21.64
CA PRO A 33 -0.18 -8.12 -20.90
C PRO A 33 -0.12 -7.35 -19.57
N PRO A 34 0.68 -7.78 -18.59
CA PRO A 34 0.64 -7.22 -17.23
C PRO A 34 1.66 -6.07 -17.10
N LEU A 35 1.34 -4.92 -16.47
CA LEU A 35 2.20 -3.70 -16.22
C LEU A 35 3.12 -3.18 -17.36
N THR A 36 3.21 -3.86 -18.50
CA THR A 36 4.28 -3.69 -19.51
C THR A 36 4.00 -2.62 -20.54
N ASP A 37 2.77 -2.10 -20.60
CA ASP A 37 2.39 -1.09 -21.61
C ASP A 37 2.49 0.35 -21.08
N GLU A 38 2.58 0.57 -19.77
CA GLU A 38 2.77 1.93 -19.21
C GLU A 38 4.21 2.42 -19.33
N ILE A 39 5.20 1.52 -19.30
CA ILE A 39 6.61 1.85 -19.55
C ILE A 39 6.90 1.57 -21.03
N SER A 40 6.57 2.54 -21.89
CA SER A 40 6.89 2.49 -23.30
C SER A 40 8.35 2.06 -23.50
N ARG A 41 8.54 0.93 -24.22
CA ARG A 41 9.83 0.23 -24.42
C ARG A 41 10.94 1.10 -25.04
N ASP A 42 10.61 2.29 -25.53
CA ASP A 42 11.52 3.25 -26.17
C ASP A 42 11.74 4.55 -25.40
N ARG A 43 11.15 4.75 -24.20
CA ARG A 43 11.42 5.97 -23.43
C ARG A 43 12.71 5.82 -22.63
N PRO A 44 13.75 6.66 -22.86
CA PRO A 44 14.89 6.72 -21.96
C PRO A 44 14.39 7.05 -20.55
N MET A 45 14.60 6.14 -19.60
CA MET A 45 14.17 6.32 -18.22
C MET A 45 15.01 7.45 -17.60
N PHE A 46 14.49 8.67 -17.62
CA PHE A 46 15.14 9.81 -16.99
C PHE A 46 15.13 9.59 -15.49
N LYS A 47 16.31 9.27 -14.93
CA LYS A 47 16.49 9.13 -13.49
C LYS A 47 16.06 10.42 -12.81
N PHE A 48 15.21 10.30 -11.80
CA PHE A 48 14.81 11.45 -11.00
C PHE A 48 16.07 12.12 -10.43
N PRO A 49 16.22 13.45 -10.56
CA PRO A 49 17.45 14.10 -10.14
C PRO A 49 17.71 13.89 -8.65
N LEU A 50 18.90 13.40 -8.31
CA LEU A 50 19.38 13.29 -6.92
C LEU A 50 19.79 14.66 -6.35
N VAL A 51 18.92 15.67 -6.55
CA VAL A 51 19.11 17.03 -6.04
C VAL A 51 18.12 17.23 -4.90
N GLN A 52 18.63 17.53 -3.70
CA GLN A 52 17.82 17.59 -2.48
C GLN A 52 16.61 18.52 -2.61
N THR A 53 16.73 19.67 -3.28
CA THR A 53 15.61 20.59 -3.49
C THR A 53 14.49 19.95 -4.30
N LYS A 54 14.81 19.29 -5.41
CA LYS A 54 13.82 18.60 -6.25
C LYS A 54 13.10 17.48 -5.52
N ILE A 55 13.81 16.72 -4.67
CA ILE A 55 13.20 15.68 -3.84
C ILE A 55 12.30 16.30 -2.76
N VAL A 56 12.78 17.33 -2.05
CA VAL A 56 11.99 18.03 -1.03
C VAL A 56 10.71 18.61 -1.61
N ASP A 57 10.79 19.23 -2.78
CA ASP A 57 9.64 19.84 -3.44
C ASP A 57 8.65 18.76 -3.93
N PHE A 58 9.16 17.69 -4.55
CA PHE A 58 8.34 16.58 -5.05
C PHE A 58 7.58 15.85 -3.95
N PHE A 59 8.24 15.53 -2.83
CA PHE A 59 7.64 14.84 -1.68
C PHE A 59 7.01 15.80 -0.67
N ARG A 60 7.03 17.11 -0.92
CA ARG A 60 6.53 18.17 -0.02
C ARG A 60 7.08 18.05 1.40
N ILE A 61 8.38 17.71 1.52
CA ILE A 61 9.04 17.50 2.81
C ILE A 61 9.05 18.83 3.59
N GLN A 62 8.50 18.79 4.80
CA GLN A 62 8.47 19.93 5.70
C GLN A 62 9.91 20.23 6.17
N ARG A 63 10.39 21.43 5.87
CA ARG A 63 11.64 21.93 6.45
C ARG A 63 11.37 22.29 7.91
N CYS A 64 11.75 21.41 8.84
CA CYS A 64 11.90 21.85 10.23
C CYS A 64 13.02 22.90 10.26
N SER A 65 12.67 24.15 10.55
CA SER A 65 13.65 25.12 11.02
C SER A 65 14.32 24.51 12.25
N MET A 66 15.65 24.58 12.33
CA MET A 66 16.42 24.23 13.52
C MET A 66 16.14 25.28 14.60
N ALA A 67 14.90 25.35 15.08
CA ALA A 67 14.55 26.01 16.32
C ALA A 67 14.61 24.93 17.40
N SER A 68 15.46 25.17 18.38
CA SER A 68 15.70 24.34 19.56
C SER A 68 14.39 23.84 20.21
N GLU A 69 14.04 22.58 19.97
CA GLU A 69 13.18 21.83 20.88
C GLU A 69 14.07 20.88 21.67
N GLY A 70 14.28 21.25 22.92
CA GLY A 70 15.16 20.59 23.87
C GLY A 70 14.86 19.11 24.02
N GLU A 71 15.93 18.39 24.32
CA GLU A 71 15.95 17.01 24.77
C GLU A 71 14.85 16.72 25.81
N SER A 72 13.71 16.18 25.39
CA SER A 72 12.88 15.37 26.27
C SER A 72 13.31 13.91 26.14
N ARG A 73 14.53 13.62 26.60
CA ARG A 73 14.90 12.26 27.01
C ARG A 73 13.90 11.87 28.11
N LEU A 74 12.86 11.12 27.75
CA LEU A 74 12.04 10.38 28.70
C LEU A 74 12.95 9.36 29.40
N LYS A 75 13.68 9.82 30.43
CA LYS A 75 14.27 8.99 31.46
C LYS A 75 13.11 8.33 32.20
N GLN A 76 12.62 7.22 31.66
CA GLN A 76 11.70 6.35 32.38
C GLN A 76 12.47 5.79 33.58
N GLN A 77 12.26 6.42 34.74
CA GLN A 77 12.72 5.90 36.01
C GLN A 77 12.10 4.52 36.22
N ARG A 78 12.95 3.49 36.23
CA ARG A 78 12.58 2.12 36.56
C ARG A 78 12.14 2.05 38.02
N LYS A 79 10.84 2.22 38.28
CA LYS A 79 10.24 1.79 39.56
C LYS A 79 10.17 0.25 39.54
N LYS A 80 11.08 -0.41 40.27
CA LYS A 80 11.01 -1.86 40.53
C LYS A 80 9.67 -2.15 41.24
N ARG A 81 8.73 -2.81 40.56
CA ARG A 81 7.58 -3.48 41.20
C ARG A 81 7.90 -4.97 41.26
N THR A 82 8.26 -5.44 42.44
CA THR A 82 8.27 -6.85 42.82
C THR A 82 6.83 -7.31 42.97
N GLY A 83 6.33 -8.05 41.99
CA GLY A 83 5.00 -8.68 42.00
C GLY A 83 5.01 -9.86 41.02
N PRO A 84 4.18 -10.89 41.25
CA PRO A 84 4.24 -12.14 40.50
C PRO A 84 4.03 -11.91 39.00
N ARG A 85 4.90 -12.55 38.20
CA ARG A 85 4.94 -12.48 36.73
C ARG A 85 3.76 -13.25 36.13
N ILE A 86 2.57 -12.66 36.16
CA ILE A 86 1.48 -13.12 35.30
C ILE A 86 1.86 -12.70 33.88
N VAL A 87 2.31 -13.65 33.06
CA VAL A 87 2.58 -13.42 31.64
C VAL A 87 1.25 -13.27 30.92
N ALA A 88 0.65 -12.08 31.02
CA ALA A 88 -0.37 -11.68 30.07
C ALA A 88 0.29 -11.74 28.68
N LYS A 89 -0.28 -12.53 27.76
CA LYS A 89 0.17 -12.58 26.36
C LYS A 89 0.26 -11.13 25.86
N ARG A 90 1.48 -10.64 25.59
CA ARG A 90 1.69 -9.28 25.07
C ARG A 90 0.88 -9.17 23.78
N LYS A 91 -0.11 -8.27 23.75
CA LYS A 91 -0.84 -7.94 22.53
C LYS A 91 0.20 -7.56 21.46
N ARG A 92 0.15 -8.23 20.32
CA ARG A 92 1.00 -7.92 19.16
C ARG A 92 0.68 -6.49 18.71
N LYS A 93 1.66 -5.59 18.76
CA LYS A 93 1.50 -4.17 18.45
C LYS A 93 2.26 -3.85 17.16
N LEU A 94 1.62 -3.08 16.27
CA LEU A 94 2.27 -2.56 15.06
C LEU A 94 3.47 -1.67 15.41
N LEU A 95 4.56 -1.87 14.68
CA LEU A 95 5.81 -1.13 14.82
C LEU A 95 5.91 -0.08 13.69
N PRO A 96 6.45 1.12 13.96
CA PRO A 96 6.81 2.02 12.87
C PRO A 96 7.99 1.44 12.08
N PHE A 97 8.12 1.86 10.81
CA PHE A 97 9.34 1.55 10.06
C PHE A 97 10.55 2.24 10.66
N ASN A 98 11.73 1.72 10.35
CA ASN A 98 13.00 2.29 10.76
C ASN A 98 13.74 2.81 9.52
N PRO A 99 13.77 4.14 9.28
CA PRO A 99 14.44 4.73 8.13
C PRO A 99 15.93 4.37 8.07
N SER A 100 16.53 4.52 6.89
CA SER A 100 17.99 4.47 6.78
C SER A 100 18.63 5.62 7.55
N GLU A 101 19.69 5.33 8.30
CA GLU A 101 20.40 6.34 9.11
C GLU A 101 21.12 7.36 8.22
N ASP A 102 21.75 6.87 7.14
CA ASP A 102 22.41 7.69 6.13
C ASP A 102 21.39 8.54 5.33
N PRO A 103 21.46 9.89 5.40
CA PRO A 103 20.62 10.77 4.61
C PRO A 103 20.77 10.59 3.10
N ALA A 104 21.97 10.27 2.60
CA ALA A 104 22.20 10.04 1.18
C ALA A 104 21.44 8.80 0.70
N ARG A 105 21.40 7.75 1.53
CA ARG A 105 20.59 6.56 1.24
C ARG A 105 19.09 6.86 1.22
N ARG A 106 18.57 7.66 2.17
CA ARG A 106 17.15 8.08 2.14
C ARG A 106 16.82 8.88 0.88
N MET A 107 17.72 9.74 0.42
CA MET A 107 17.53 10.46 -0.84
C MET A 107 17.47 9.51 -2.04
N ALA A 108 18.33 8.48 -2.09
CA ALA A 108 18.29 7.49 -3.15
C ALA A 108 16.97 6.68 -3.15
N GLN A 109 16.47 6.32 -1.95
CA GLN A 109 15.18 5.64 -1.77
C GLN A 109 14.03 6.49 -2.31
N MET A 110 13.93 7.74 -1.88
CA MET A 110 12.90 8.67 -2.38
C MET A 110 13.04 8.94 -3.89
N ALA A 111 14.26 9.10 -4.40
CA ALA A 111 14.47 9.32 -5.84
C ALA A 111 14.08 8.11 -6.69
N SER A 112 14.24 6.88 -6.18
CA SER A 112 13.77 5.68 -6.88
C SER A 112 12.25 5.70 -7.07
N LEU A 113 11.50 6.05 -6.02
CA LEU A 113 10.06 6.24 -6.08
C LEU A 113 9.66 7.40 -6.99
N GLY A 114 10.35 8.54 -6.88
CA GLY A 114 10.10 9.70 -7.74
C GLY A 114 10.31 9.38 -9.23
N THR A 115 11.31 8.55 -9.54
CA THR A 115 11.56 8.08 -10.92
C THR A 115 10.40 7.23 -11.42
N ALA A 116 9.92 6.28 -10.63
CA ALA A 116 8.81 5.41 -11.00
C ALA A 116 7.51 6.19 -11.20
N LEU A 117 7.18 7.10 -10.27
CA LEU A 117 5.99 7.97 -10.39
C LEU A 117 6.07 8.89 -11.62
N THR A 118 7.26 9.46 -11.90
CA THR A 118 7.46 10.28 -13.09
C THR A 118 7.30 9.46 -14.38
N ALA A 119 7.77 8.21 -14.39
CA ALA A 119 7.64 7.32 -15.55
C ALA A 119 6.17 6.96 -15.84
N THR A 120 5.35 6.76 -14.81
CA THR A 120 3.90 6.50 -14.96
C THR A 120 3.07 7.78 -15.11
N GLY A 121 3.69 8.96 -15.05
CA GLY A 121 2.98 10.24 -15.10
C GLY A 121 2.13 10.55 -13.86
N ALA A 122 2.38 9.88 -12.74
CA ALA A 122 1.65 10.06 -11.49
C ALA A 122 2.34 11.06 -10.57
N GLU A 123 1.56 11.83 -9.82
CA GLU A 123 2.04 12.68 -8.74
C GLU A 123 2.15 11.89 -7.43
N PHE A 124 3.10 12.28 -6.58
CA PHE A 124 3.20 11.69 -5.25
C PHE A 124 2.05 12.14 -4.33
N SER A 125 1.39 11.17 -3.69
CA SER A 125 0.47 11.38 -2.58
C SER A 125 0.55 10.23 -1.59
N ASP A 126 0.72 10.53 -0.30
CA ASP A 126 0.65 9.55 0.80
C ASP A 126 -0.70 9.61 1.56
N GLU A 127 -1.71 10.20 0.91
CA GLU A 127 -3.05 10.38 1.46
C GLU A 127 -4.13 9.90 0.49
N LEU A 128 -5.28 9.50 1.06
CA LEU A 128 -6.51 9.30 0.32
C LEU A 128 -7.09 10.65 -0.09
N ILE A 129 -7.23 10.88 -1.39
CA ILE A 129 -7.70 12.14 -1.95
C ILE A 129 -9.14 12.00 -2.43
N TYR A 130 -9.99 12.94 -2.02
CA TYR A 130 -11.40 12.98 -2.41
C TYR A 130 -11.60 14.17 -3.34
N ALA A 131 -11.52 13.92 -4.65
CA ALA A 131 -11.63 14.97 -5.66
C ALA A 131 -13.11 15.32 -5.98
N PRO A 132 -13.41 16.57 -6.37
CA PRO A 132 -14.73 16.92 -6.88
C PRO A 132 -15.10 16.03 -8.08
N GLY A 133 -16.33 15.50 -8.09
CA GLY A 133 -16.79 14.57 -9.12
C GLY A 133 -16.50 13.09 -8.84
N MET A 134 -15.71 12.79 -7.80
CA MET A 134 -15.47 11.44 -7.29
C MET A 134 -16.22 11.22 -5.96
N ALA A 135 -15.96 10.10 -5.30
CA ALA A 135 -16.54 9.79 -3.99
C ALA A 135 -16.17 10.88 -2.95
N PRO A 136 -17.15 11.44 -2.20
CA PRO A 136 -16.87 12.43 -1.18
C PRO A 136 -16.33 11.78 0.10
N ARG A 137 -15.51 12.50 0.87
CA ARG A 137 -14.94 11.97 2.14
C ARG A 137 -15.97 11.44 3.14
N SER A 138 -17.20 11.95 3.09
CA SER A 138 -18.30 11.53 3.97
C SER A 138 -18.80 10.11 3.72
N THR A 139 -18.47 9.49 2.57
CA THR A 139 -18.79 8.08 2.27
C THR A 139 -17.78 7.11 2.86
N ASN A 140 -16.53 7.54 3.07
CA ASN A 140 -15.55 6.73 3.80
C ASN A 140 -15.83 6.80 5.31
N ARG A 141 -16.65 5.86 5.80
CA ARG A 141 -17.08 5.76 7.20
C ARG A 141 -16.45 4.56 7.89
N ALA A 142 -15.14 4.57 8.05
CA ALA A 142 -14.42 3.51 8.76
C ALA A 142 -14.53 3.67 10.30
N ALA A 143 -15.68 3.30 10.88
CA ALA A 143 -15.94 3.40 12.33
C ALA A 143 -15.08 2.47 13.21
N LEU A 144 -14.18 1.67 12.63
CA LEU A 144 -13.47 0.56 13.30
C LEU A 144 -11.93 0.68 13.35
N GLU A 145 -11.33 1.74 12.79
CA GLU A 145 -9.86 1.85 12.65
C GLU A 145 -9.11 2.34 13.91
N ARG A 146 -9.55 1.97 15.12
CA ARG A 146 -8.91 2.46 16.36
C ARG A 146 -7.54 1.86 16.65
N GLU A 147 -7.25 0.65 16.18
CA GLU A 147 -5.99 -0.03 16.45
C GLU A 147 -4.99 0.16 15.30
N GLY A 148 -3.81 0.73 15.61
CA GLY A 148 -2.75 0.98 14.63
C GLY A 148 -2.64 2.43 14.14
N MET A 149 -3.72 3.22 14.26
CA MET A 149 -3.76 4.61 13.79
C MET A 149 -2.66 5.50 14.39
N GLN A 150 -2.31 5.31 15.66
CA GLN A 150 -1.21 6.05 16.30
C GLN A 150 0.16 5.75 15.66
N THR A 151 0.42 4.49 15.33
CA THR A 151 1.68 4.08 14.70
C THR A 151 1.72 4.53 13.24
N LEU A 152 0.59 4.47 12.52
CA LEU A 152 0.46 4.99 11.18
C LEU A 152 0.68 6.52 11.15
N ASN A 153 0.05 7.27 12.06
CA ASN A 153 0.25 8.71 12.18
C ASN A 153 1.70 9.08 12.51
N LEU A 154 2.41 8.25 13.27
CA LEU A 154 3.84 8.41 13.47
C LEU A 154 4.61 8.24 12.15
N CYS A 155 4.32 7.18 11.40
CA CYS A 155 4.94 6.93 10.09
C CYS A 155 4.68 8.07 9.10
N LYS A 156 3.46 8.62 9.04
CA LYS A 156 3.13 9.80 8.21
C LYS A 156 3.94 11.05 8.60
N ARG A 157 4.13 11.30 9.90
CA ARG A 157 5.01 12.39 10.37
C ARG A 157 6.49 12.14 10.06
N MET A 158 6.93 10.89 10.02
CA MET A 158 8.28 10.53 9.57
C MET A 158 8.43 10.85 8.08
N MET A 159 7.49 10.38 7.25
CA MET A 159 7.45 10.71 5.81
C MET A 159 7.48 12.22 5.55
N GLY A 160 6.67 13.01 6.26
CA GLY A 160 6.63 14.46 6.13
C GLY A 160 7.96 15.17 6.47
N ARG A 161 8.87 14.51 7.20
CA ARG A 161 10.22 15.00 7.53
C ARG A 161 11.32 14.41 6.63
N GLY A 162 10.95 13.63 5.59
CA GLY A 162 11.90 12.93 4.72
C GLY A 162 12.50 11.66 5.35
N GLU A 163 11.91 11.18 6.44
CA GLU A 163 12.23 9.88 7.05
C GLU A 163 11.34 8.81 6.38
N CYS A 164 11.75 8.32 5.21
CA CYS A 164 11.00 7.31 4.44
C CYS A 164 11.25 5.87 4.93
N PRO A 165 10.31 4.92 4.66
CA PRO A 165 10.59 3.51 4.88
C PRO A 165 11.79 3.08 4.02
N PRO A 166 12.62 2.14 4.48
CA PRO A 166 13.84 1.76 3.78
C PRO A 166 13.53 0.84 2.59
N LEU A 167 12.90 1.40 1.56
CA LEU A 167 12.41 0.72 0.37
C LEU A 167 13.03 1.35 -0.87
N MET A 168 13.25 0.52 -1.89
CA MET A 168 13.73 0.95 -3.20
C MET A 168 12.75 0.45 -4.25
N VAL A 169 12.37 1.34 -5.17
CA VAL A 169 11.72 0.94 -6.40
C VAL A 169 12.79 0.55 -7.41
N VAL A 170 12.77 -0.69 -7.85
CA VAL A 170 13.78 -1.29 -8.74
C VAL A 170 13.11 -1.62 -10.07
N PHE A 171 13.79 -1.29 -11.16
CA PHE A 171 13.40 -1.68 -12.50
C PHE A 171 14.26 -2.87 -12.93
N ASP A 172 13.62 -4.00 -13.24
CA ASP A 172 14.28 -5.14 -13.85
C ASP A 172 14.23 -4.99 -15.37
N ALA A 173 15.38 -4.68 -15.97
CA ALA A 173 15.48 -4.50 -17.42
C ALA A 173 15.38 -5.82 -18.22
N GLN A 174 15.62 -6.97 -17.58
CA GLN A 174 15.52 -8.28 -18.23
C GLN A 174 14.08 -8.76 -18.25
N GLU A 175 13.36 -8.52 -17.16
CA GLU A 175 11.98 -8.98 -17.03
C GLU A 175 10.96 -7.90 -17.45
N GLY A 176 11.36 -6.62 -17.48
CA GLY A 176 10.52 -5.50 -17.89
C GLY A 176 9.57 -4.98 -16.81
N TRP A 177 9.80 -5.35 -15.54
CA TRP A 177 8.91 -5.02 -14.42
C TRP A 177 9.53 -3.98 -13.49
N VAL A 178 8.65 -3.26 -12.80
CA VAL A 178 9.01 -2.47 -11.63
C VAL A 178 8.58 -3.24 -10.39
N HIS A 179 9.46 -3.39 -9.41
CA HIS A 179 9.13 -4.00 -8.13
C HIS A 179 9.75 -3.22 -6.96
N VAL A 180 9.23 -3.46 -5.76
CA VAL A 180 9.73 -2.82 -4.54
C VAL A 180 10.58 -3.81 -3.77
N GLU A 181 11.82 -3.43 -3.47
CA GLU A 181 12.72 -4.19 -2.61
C GLU A 181 12.98 -3.47 -1.29
N THR A 182 13.30 -4.25 -0.27
CA THR A 182 13.75 -3.70 1.00
C THR A 182 15.23 -3.32 0.95
N ASP A 183 15.55 -2.09 1.32
CA ASP A 183 16.93 -1.62 1.40
C ASP A 183 17.54 -1.75 2.80
N ARG A 184 16.74 -2.16 3.77
CA ARG A 184 17.13 -2.55 5.12
C ARG A 184 16.26 -3.71 5.58
N SER A 185 16.72 -4.47 6.56
CA SER A 185 15.85 -5.46 7.20
C SER A 185 14.65 -4.80 7.88
N ILE A 186 13.47 -5.39 7.68
CA ILE A 186 12.19 -4.97 8.25
C ILE A 186 11.73 -6.07 9.19
N ARG A 187 11.27 -5.71 10.38
CA ARG A 187 10.80 -6.68 11.38
C ARG A 187 9.32 -7.04 11.15
N ASP A 188 8.92 -8.19 11.66
CA ASP A 188 7.51 -8.57 11.78
C ASP A 188 6.70 -7.45 12.46
N LEU A 189 5.47 -7.24 11.98
CA LEU A 189 4.52 -6.22 12.42
C LEU A 189 4.95 -4.77 12.16
N THR A 190 6.01 -4.53 11.39
CA THR A 190 6.37 -3.17 10.97
C THR A 190 5.42 -2.67 9.87
N ILE A 191 4.87 -1.47 10.05
CA ILE A 191 4.11 -0.76 9.01
C ILE A 191 5.02 -0.48 7.83
N ILE A 192 4.58 -0.87 6.63
CA ILE A 192 5.33 -0.66 5.39
C ILE A 192 4.86 0.65 4.75
N THR A 193 3.61 0.69 4.31
CA THR A 193 2.97 1.87 3.69
C THR A 193 1.46 1.69 3.70
N GLU A 194 0.70 2.79 3.61
CA GLU A 194 -0.73 2.76 3.34
C GLU A 194 -0.94 2.76 1.82
N TYR A 195 -1.99 2.12 1.32
CA TYR A 195 -2.34 2.29 -0.10
C TYR A 195 -2.99 3.66 -0.30
N ALA A 196 -2.37 4.53 -1.08
CA ALA A 196 -2.80 5.91 -1.27
C ALA A 196 -3.16 6.22 -2.72
N GLY A 197 -4.12 7.12 -2.91
CA GLY A 197 -4.58 7.56 -4.22
C GLY A 197 -5.93 8.26 -4.16
N ASP A 198 -6.52 8.49 -5.33
CA ASP A 198 -7.84 9.09 -5.45
C ASP A 198 -8.92 8.08 -5.03
N VAL A 199 -9.89 8.51 -4.25
CA VAL A 199 -11.00 7.65 -3.83
C VAL A 199 -12.20 7.90 -4.73
N ASP A 200 -12.72 6.81 -5.29
CA ASP A 200 -13.88 6.86 -6.18
C ASP A 200 -14.82 5.68 -5.92
N PHE A 201 -15.99 5.71 -6.55
CA PHE A 201 -16.91 4.58 -6.56
C PHE A 201 -16.46 3.54 -7.59
N LEU A 202 -16.57 2.26 -7.24
CA LEU A 202 -16.24 1.15 -8.15
C LEU A 202 -16.98 1.27 -9.49
N LYS A 203 -18.28 1.62 -9.45
CA LYS A 203 -19.11 1.79 -10.66
C LYS A 203 -18.58 2.82 -11.66
N ASN A 204 -17.79 3.79 -11.19
CA ASN A 204 -17.21 4.83 -12.05
C ASN A 204 -15.94 4.35 -12.75
N ARG A 205 -15.45 3.15 -12.41
CA ARG A 205 -14.15 2.60 -12.75
C ARG A 205 -14.26 1.20 -13.37
N GLU A 206 -15.47 0.74 -13.71
CA GLU A 206 -15.71 -0.59 -14.31
C GLU A 206 -15.09 -0.72 -15.70
N ASP A 207 -15.01 0.39 -16.44
CA ASP A 207 -14.46 0.48 -17.79
C ASP A 207 -13.01 1.00 -17.80
N ASP A 208 -12.39 1.18 -16.63
CA ASP A 208 -11.01 1.67 -16.53
C ASP A 208 -10.02 0.54 -16.81
N ASP A 209 -9.02 0.80 -17.66
CA ASP A 209 -7.93 -0.14 -17.96
C ASP A 209 -6.82 -0.18 -16.88
N TRP A 210 -7.04 0.45 -15.72
CA TRP A 210 -6.00 0.60 -14.69
C TRP A 210 -5.85 -0.66 -13.82
N ASP A 211 -4.65 -1.21 -13.79
CA ASP A 211 -4.31 -2.48 -13.13
C ASP A 211 -4.01 -2.37 -11.62
N SER A 212 -4.05 -1.16 -11.07
CA SER A 212 -3.60 -0.84 -9.71
C SER A 212 -4.74 -0.34 -8.81
N ILE A 213 -5.99 -0.66 -9.14
CA ILE A 213 -7.15 -0.29 -8.32
C ILE A 213 -7.19 -1.19 -7.06
N MET A 214 -7.47 -0.59 -5.90
CA MET A 214 -7.55 -1.30 -4.62
C MET A 214 -8.89 -1.02 -3.93
N THR A 215 -9.61 -2.06 -3.52
CA THR A 215 -10.85 -1.90 -2.75
C THR A 215 -10.57 -1.22 -1.40
N LEU A 216 -11.20 -0.06 -1.17
CA LEU A 216 -11.14 0.67 0.11
C LEU A 216 -12.19 0.14 1.08
N MET A 217 -13.42 -0.05 0.58
CA MET A 217 -14.57 -0.44 1.38
C MET A 217 -15.62 -1.10 0.49
N THR A 218 -15.95 -2.36 0.80
CA THR A 218 -17.08 -3.08 0.21
C THR A 218 -18.36 -2.70 0.93
N ALA A 219 -19.33 -2.12 0.22
CA ALA A 219 -20.64 -1.77 0.75
C ALA A 219 -21.67 -2.87 0.48
N MET A 220 -22.83 -2.80 1.16
CA MET A 220 -23.95 -3.71 0.90
C MET A 220 -24.56 -3.47 -0.50
N ASP A 221 -24.61 -2.21 -0.91
CA ASP A 221 -24.93 -1.82 -2.28
C ASP A 221 -23.63 -1.71 -3.09
N PRO A 222 -23.46 -2.51 -4.18
CA PRO A 222 -22.29 -2.41 -5.05
C PRO A 222 -22.04 -0.99 -5.56
N ALA A 223 -23.09 -0.19 -5.77
CA ALA A 223 -22.97 1.19 -6.26
C ALA A 223 -22.34 2.17 -5.24
N GLU A 224 -22.24 1.75 -3.97
CA GLU A 224 -21.60 2.50 -2.87
C GLU A 224 -20.20 1.96 -2.51
N THR A 225 -19.74 0.91 -3.21
CA THR A 225 -18.40 0.34 -2.99
C THR A 225 -17.34 1.37 -3.41
N LEU A 226 -16.34 1.55 -2.55
CA LEU A 226 -15.26 2.52 -2.74
C LEU A 226 -13.97 1.82 -3.12
N VAL A 227 -13.25 2.43 -4.05
CA VAL A 227 -11.94 2.00 -4.52
C VAL A 227 -10.93 3.14 -4.46
N ILE A 228 -9.65 2.79 -4.32
CA ILE A 228 -8.51 3.68 -4.43
C ILE A 228 -7.94 3.52 -5.83
N CYS A 229 -7.85 4.64 -6.55
CA CYS A 229 -7.32 4.75 -7.88
C CYS A 229 -5.99 5.52 -7.81
N PRO A 230 -4.84 4.83 -7.88
CA PRO A 230 -3.55 5.50 -7.82
C PRO A 230 -3.09 6.03 -9.18
N ASP A 231 -3.98 6.13 -10.16
CA ASP A 231 -3.74 6.49 -11.58
C ASP A 231 -3.01 7.85 -11.70
N LYS A 232 -3.58 8.89 -11.10
CA LYS A 232 -3.05 10.26 -11.16
C LYS A 232 -2.15 10.58 -9.98
N ARG A 233 -2.46 10.02 -8.81
CA ARG A 233 -1.83 10.34 -7.53
C ARG A 233 -1.65 9.06 -6.73
N GLY A 234 -0.46 8.82 -6.19
CA GLY A 234 -0.21 7.64 -5.39
C GLY A 234 1.14 7.63 -4.71
N ASN A 235 1.43 6.56 -3.98
CA ASN A 235 2.69 6.35 -3.30
C ASN A 235 3.34 5.02 -3.72
N ILE A 236 4.31 4.55 -2.94
CA ILE A 236 5.06 3.33 -3.24
C ILE A 236 4.18 2.06 -3.25
N ALA A 237 3.02 2.08 -2.60
CA ALA A 237 2.17 0.89 -2.45
C ALA A 237 1.71 0.31 -3.79
N ARG A 238 1.49 1.17 -4.80
CA ARG A 238 1.08 0.75 -6.16
C ARG A 238 2.12 -0.07 -6.90
N PHE A 239 3.40 0.01 -6.49
CA PHE A 239 4.50 -0.71 -7.13
C PHE A 239 4.87 -2.01 -6.41
N ILE A 240 4.16 -2.37 -5.33
CA ILE A 240 4.41 -3.62 -4.61
C ILE A 240 3.67 -4.74 -5.35
N ASN A 241 4.39 -5.78 -5.76
CA ASN A 241 3.83 -6.85 -6.58
C ASN A 241 2.90 -7.78 -5.81
N GLY A 242 2.04 -8.46 -6.57
CA GLY A 242 1.16 -9.48 -6.04
C GLY A 242 1.80 -10.85 -6.03
N ILE A 243 1.24 -11.75 -5.22
CA ILE A 243 1.63 -13.17 -5.20
C ILE A 243 0.75 -13.97 -6.17
N ASN A 244 1.31 -15.04 -6.74
CA ASN A 244 0.49 -16.02 -7.44
C ASN A 244 -0.32 -16.84 -6.43
N ASN A 245 -1.64 -16.69 -6.41
CA ASN A 245 -2.51 -17.43 -5.48
C ASN A 245 -2.66 -18.92 -5.84
N HIS A 246 -2.21 -19.32 -7.04
CA HIS A 246 -2.30 -20.69 -7.54
C HIS A 246 -1.05 -21.52 -7.23
N THR A 247 0.03 -20.90 -6.76
CA THR A 247 1.21 -21.60 -6.28
C THR A 247 1.38 -21.40 -4.76
N PRO A 248 1.79 -22.44 -4.01
CA PRO A 248 2.03 -22.30 -2.58
C PRO A 248 3.28 -21.43 -2.35
N GLY A 249 3.10 -20.19 -1.87
CA GLY A 249 4.18 -19.21 -1.81
C GLY A 249 4.01 -18.08 -0.79
N ARG A 250 4.97 -17.13 -0.85
CA ARG A 250 5.20 -16.00 0.07
C ARG A 250 3.91 -15.19 0.32
N ARG A 251 3.73 -14.65 1.53
CA ARG A 251 2.58 -13.77 1.87
C ARG A 251 3.03 -12.58 2.70
N SER A 252 2.67 -11.37 2.28
CA SER A 252 2.68 -10.19 3.15
C SER A 252 1.37 -9.40 2.97
N ARG A 253 1.09 -8.47 3.88
CA ARG A 253 -0.03 -7.53 3.76
C ARG A 253 0.56 -6.18 3.39
N ILE A 254 -0.10 -5.43 2.50
CA ILE A 254 0.35 -4.09 2.05
C ILE A 254 0.71 -3.20 3.25
N SER A 255 -0.15 -3.22 4.28
CA SER A 255 -0.05 -2.30 5.41
C SER A 255 1.06 -2.64 6.40
N ASN A 256 1.44 -3.91 6.55
CA ASN A 256 2.45 -4.32 7.51
C ASN A 256 3.14 -5.66 7.16
N ALA A 257 4.40 -5.77 7.57
CA ALA A 257 5.16 -7.00 7.49
C ALA A 257 4.49 -8.11 8.32
N SER A 258 4.37 -9.30 7.72
CA SER A 258 3.82 -10.53 8.33
C SER A 258 4.90 -11.43 8.96
N ARG A 259 6.17 -11.11 8.69
CA ARG A 259 7.39 -11.80 9.11
C ARG A 259 8.56 -10.81 9.05
N ASP A 260 9.71 -11.23 9.56
CA ASP A 260 10.96 -10.52 9.28
C ASP A 260 11.32 -10.63 7.78
N ILE A 261 11.74 -9.50 7.20
CA ILE A 261 12.12 -9.35 5.80
C ILE A 261 13.58 -8.89 5.77
N ARG A 262 14.46 -9.62 5.06
CA ARG A 262 15.87 -9.26 4.93
C ARG A 262 16.05 -8.23 3.84
N ARG A 263 17.10 -7.42 3.97
CA ARG A 263 17.55 -6.48 2.92
C ARG A 263 17.74 -7.22 1.59
N GLY A 264 17.28 -6.60 0.50
CA GLY A 264 17.30 -7.12 -0.86
C GLY A 264 16.12 -8.05 -1.18
N GLU A 265 15.26 -8.38 -0.21
CA GLU A 265 14.04 -9.12 -0.52
C GLU A 265 13.01 -8.19 -1.18
N GLY A 266 12.43 -8.66 -2.29
CA GLY A 266 11.24 -8.08 -2.91
C GLY A 266 10.01 -8.19 -2.00
N LEU A 267 9.19 -7.14 -2.01
CA LEU A 267 7.92 -7.08 -1.30
C LEU A 267 6.80 -7.61 -2.20
N TYR A 268 6.01 -8.53 -1.64
CA TYR A 268 4.88 -9.13 -2.33
C TYR A 268 3.69 -9.22 -1.38
N TYR A 269 2.49 -8.87 -1.83
CA TYR A 269 1.29 -9.05 -1.03
C TYR A 269 0.20 -9.81 -1.77
N ASP A 270 -0.79 -10.29 -1.01
CA ASP A 270 -1.94 -10.97 -1.59
C ASP A 270 -2.96 -9.97 -2.12
N TYR A 271 -2.99 -9.79 -3.45
CA TYR A 271 -3.97 -8.91 -4.12
C TYR A 271 -5.39 -9.40 -3.87
N ASN A 272 -5.58 -10.71 -3.70
CA ASN A 272 -6.87 -11.34 -3.46
C ASN A 272 -7.12 -11.65 -1.98
N GLY A 273 -6.51 -10.87 -1.07
CA GLY A 273 -6.59 -11.13 0.37
C GLY A 273 -8.00 -11.02 0.98
N TYR A 274 -8.96 -10.44 0.25
CA TYR A 274 -10.36 -10.32 0.66
C TYR A 274 -11.33 -10.77 -0.45
N GLU A 275 -11.22 -10.14 -1.62
CA GLU A 275 -11.99 -10.47 -2.84
C GLU A 275 -11.09 -11.22 -3.82
N GLN A 276 -11.65 -12.14 -4.63
CA GLN A 276 -10.89 -12.91 -5.63
C GLN A 276 -11.12 -12.36 -7.04
N GLU A 277 -10.81 -11.09 -7.22
CA GLU A 277 -11.10 -10.32 -8.44
C GLU A 277 -9.87 -10.14 -9.32
N TYR A 278 -8.66 -10.24 -8.76
CA TYR A 278 -7.43 -10.03 -9.50
C TYR A 278 -6.88 -11.35 -10.08
N PRO A 279 -6.69 -11.48 -11.41
CA PRO A 279 -6.13 -12.70 -11.99
C PRO A 279 -4.63 -12.79 -11.71
N THR A 280 -4.20 -13.69 -10.82
CA THR A 280 -2.78 -13.83 -10.42
C THR A 280 -2.07 -15.05 -11.02
N GLN A 281 -2.72 -15.76 -11.96
CA GLN A 281 -2.20 -17.00 -12.56
C GLN A 281 -0.88 -16.81 -13.31
N HIS A 282 -0.68 -15.63 -13.88
CA HIS A 282 0.50 -15.27 -14.67
C HIS A 282 1.62 -14.65 -13.82
N PHE A 283 1.42 -14.47 -12.51
CA PHE A 283 2.45 -13.96 -11.62
C PHE A 283 3.53 -15.03 -11.38
N LEU A 284 4.78 -14.56 -11.26
CA LEU A 284 5.97 -15.39 -11.04
C LEU A 284 6.15 -15.81 -9.57
#